data_AF-A0A8J8H155-F1
#
_entry.id   AF-A0A8J8H155-F1
#
_cell.length_a   1.000
_cell.length_b   1.000
_cell.length_c   1.000
_cell.angle_alpha   90.00
_cell.angle_beta   90.00
_cell.angle_gamma   90.00
#
_symmetry.space_group_name_H-M   'P 1'
#
loop_
_entity.id
_entity.type
_entity.pdbx_description
1 polymer ?
#
loop_
_entity_poly.entity_id
_entity_poly.type
_entity_poly.pdbx_seq_one_letter_code
_entity_poly.pdbx_strand_id
1 'polypeptide(L)'
;MRILIAGSTGTVGRQIVAQLVAQGHSVRALTRNPEAVLPGAEMVVGNLTDPSTLADAFDGVEAMHLISFDGGGYQPLTTGPQIVELATRAGVKRVTVLGGKDESGVEQALHDSDLAWTVVQPVEFMGNTFSWIPAVQAGVISEPFIDRRSAMVHEADIAAVAVAALTEDGHGGQTYTVTGPEVLTVPEKVEILSKAIGREIDLVELTEAQAREKWAANGLAADIIDFLIWAYGNTPEVGYTVVSTVEDVTGKPARTFAQWCAENAPAFG
;
A
#
# COMPACT_ATOMS: atom_id res chain seq x y z
N MET A 1 19.56 13.01 -5.59
CA MET A 1 19.58 11.65 -6.17
C MET A 1 18.39 11.46 -7.09
N ARG A 2 18.51 10.52 -8.04
CA ARG A 2 17.41 10.12 -8.93
C ARG A 2 16.80 8.80 -8.46
N ILE A 3 15.47 8.77 -8.30
CA ILE A 3 14.74 7.65 -7.70
C ILE A 3 13.62 7.20 -8.63
N LEU A 4 13.57 5.89 -8.92
CA LEU A 4 12.54 5.27 -9.75
C LEU A 4 11.44 4.67 -8.90
N ILE A 5 10.19 5.07 -9.12
CA ILE A 5 9.03 4.57 -8.36
C ILE A 5 8.15 3.72 -9.27
N ALA A 6 8.14 2.41 -9.06
CA ALA A 6 7.16 1.51 -9.65
C ALA A 6 5.83 1.58 -8.90
N GLY A 7 4.72 1.25 -9.59
CA GLY A 7 3.38 1.42 -9.01
C GLY A 7 3.04 2.88 -8.68
N SER A 8 3.68 3.85 -9.37
CA SER A 8 3.66 5.28 -9.03
C SER A 8 2.25 5.91 -8.98
N THR A 9 1.30 5.37 -9.72
CA THR A 9 -0.10 5.85 -9.75
C THR A 9 -1.00 5.17 -8.72
N GLY A 10 -0.50 4.15 -8.01
CA GLY A 10 -1.21 3.44 -6.94
C GLY A 10 -1.35 4.28 -5.67
N THR A 11 -2.00 3.70 -4.65
CA THR A 11 -2.31 4.38 -3.39
C THR A 11 -1.05 4.80 -2.63
N VAL A 12 -0.07 3.90 -2.48
CA VAL A 12 1.21 4.17 -1.80
C VAL A 12 2.19 4.88 -2.74
N GLY A 13 2.31 4.41 -3.99
CA GLY A 13 3.27 4.97 -4.95
C GLY A 13 3.11 6.47 -5.19
N ARG A 14 1.87 6.99 -5.27
CA ARG A 14 1.63 8.43 -5.44
C ARG A 14 2.11 9.25 -4.25
N GLN A 15 2.00 8.68 -3.03
CA GLN A 15 2.45 9.32 -1.80
C GLN A 15 3.98 9.34 -1.75
N ILE A 16 4.65 8.25 -2.16
CA ILE A 16 6.12 8.22 -2.28
C ILE A 16 6.60 9.27 -3.27
N VAL A 17 5.99 9.36 -4.45
CA VAL A 17 6.33 10.37 -5.46
C VAL A 17 6.18 11.78 -4.89
N ALA A 18 5.02 12.09 -4.29
CA ALA A 18 4.75 13.41 -3.74
C ALA A 18 5.76 13.81 -2.65
N GLN A 19 6.10 12.90 -1.74
CA GLN A 19 7.04 13.15 -0.65
C GLN A 19 8.48 13.34 -1.16
N LEU A 20 8.93 12.50 -2.10
CA LEU A 20 10.28 12.64 -2.69
C LEU A 20 10.45 13.93 -3.49
N VAL A 21 9.42 14.32 -4.26
CA VAL A 21 9.40 15.61 -4.97
C VAL A 21 9.47 16.78 -3.98
N ALA A 22 8.70 16.71 -2.89
CA ALA A 22 8.72 17.75 -1.84
C ALA A 22 10.09 17.86 -1.14
N GLN A 23 10.85 16.76 -1.05
CA GLN A 23 12.21 16.75 -0.53
C GLN A 23 13.27 17.19 -1.56
N GLY A 24 12.86 17.54 -2.79
CA GLY A 24 13.76 18.03 -3.84
C GLY A 24 14.52 16.92 -4.58
N HIS A 25 14.10 15.67 -4.47
CA HIS A 25 14.68 14.57 -5.24
C HIS A 25 14.18 14.58 -6.69
N SER A 26 14.99 14.02 -7.60
CA SER A 26 14.57 13.78 -8.99
C SER A 26 13.81 12.44 -9.02
N VAL A 27 12.53 12.49 -9.34
CA VAL A 27 11.67 11.30 -9.30
C VAL A 27 11.29 10.87 -10.70
N ARG A 28 11.55 9.61 -11.04
CA ARG A 28 10.98 8.93 -12.20
C ARG A 28 9.79 8.09 -11.74
N ALA A 29 8.62 8.42 -12.26
CA ALA A 29 7.38 7.71 -11.97
C ALA A 29 7.09 6.70 -13.08
N LEU A 30 7.32 5.41 -12.80
CA LEU A 30 7.03 4.34 -13.74
C LEU A 30 5.52 4.07 -13.77
N THR A 31 4.93 4.12 -14.96
CA THR A 31 3.49 3.91 -15.17
C THR A 31 3.24 3.08 -16.43
N ARG A 32 2.15 2.31 -16.42
CA ARG A 32 1.62 1.66 -17.64
C ARG A 32 0.73 2.59 -18.45
N ASN A 33 0.15 3.61 -17.80
CA ASN A 33 -0.70 4.59 -18.46
C ASN A 33 0.17 5.77 -18.96
N PRO A 34 0.35 5.94 -20.27
CA PRO A 34 1.13 7.04 -20.84
C PRO A 34 0.52 8.42 -20.60
N GLU A 35 -0.77 8.49 -20.27
CA GLU A 35 -1.46 9.76 -19.97
C GLU A 35 -1.44 10.12 -18.47
N ALA A 36 -0.86 9.27 -17.62
CA ALA A 36 -0.75 9.58 -16.21
C ALA A 36 0.19 10.77 -15.98
N VAL A 37 -0.20 11.68 -15.09
CA VAL A 37 0.59 12.84 -14.70
C VAL A 37 0.70 12.87 -13.18
N LEU A 38 1.93 12.92 -12.67
CA LEU A 38 2.23 13.18 -11.27
C LEU A 38 3.05 14.47 -11.15
N PRO A 39 2.56 15.48 -10.40
CA PRO A 39 3.25 16.76 -10.29
C PRO A 39 4.70 16.62 -9.83
N GLY A 40 5.63 17.25 -10.56
CA GLY A 40 7.06 17.29 -10.23
C GLY A 40 7.86 16.02 -10.51
N ALA A 41 7.23 14.97 -11.06
CA ALA A 41 7.91 13.74 -11.46
C ALA A 41 8.10 13.65 -12.99
N GLU A 42 9.20 13.01 -13.41
CA GLU A 42 9.40 12.55 -14.79
C GLU A 42 8.59 11.27 -14.99
N MET A 43 7.57 11.31 -15.85
CA MET A 43 6.78 10.13 -16.16
C MET A 43 7.54 9.23 -17.14
N VAL A 44 7.66 7.94 -16.81
CA VAL A 44 8.31 6.94 -17.66
C VAL A 44 7.33 5.79 -17.90
N VAL A 45 7.11 5.45 -19.17
CA VAL A 45 6.25 4.33 -19.55
C VAL A 45 7.03 3.04 -19.46
N GLY A 46 6.50 2.06 -18.73
CA GLY A 46 7.07 0.72 -18.66
C GLY A 46 6.19 -0.22 -17.86
N ASN A 47 6.51 -1.51 -17.93
CA ASN A 47 5.70 -2.56 -17.35
C ASN A 47 6.60 -3.56 -16.61
N LEU A 48 6.33 -3.77 -15.31
CA LEU A 48 7.08 -4.73 -14.51
C LEU A 48 6.91 -6.18 -15.02
N THR A 49 5.79 -6.51 -15.68
CA THR A 49 5.61 -7.85 -16.29
C THR A 49 6.40 -8.02 -17.59
N ASP A 50 7.01 -6.96 -18.11
CA ASP A 50 7.84 -6.97 -19.31
C ASP A 50 9.13 -6.16 -19.06
N PRO A 51 10.17 -6.79 -18.45
CA PRO A 51 11.42 -6.12 -18.12
C PRO A 51 12.14 -5.48 -19.31
N SER A 52 11.84 -5.90 -20.56
CA SER A 52 12.43 -5.28 -21.75
C SER A 52 12.03 -3.81 -21.92
N THR A 53 10.89 -3.41 -21.33
CA THR A 53 10.38 -2.03 -21.33
C THR A 53 11.05 -1.14 -20.28
N LEU A 54 11.87 -1.70 -19.39
CA LEU A 54 12.37 -0.97 -18.22
C LEU A 54 13.75 -0.36 -18.43
N ALA A 55 14.51 -0.76 -19.46
CA ALA A 55 15.91 -0.39 -19.62
C ALA A 55 16.16 1.13 -19.50
N ASP A 56 15.37 1.95 -20.20
CA ASP A 56 15.53 3.40 -20.19
C ASP A 56 15.14 4.03 -18.84
N ALA A 57 14.26 3.38 -18.08
CA ALA A 57 13.80 3.86 -16.77
C ALA A 57 14.94 3.89 -15.75
N PHE A 58 15.91 2.98 -15.88
CA PHE A 58 17.04 2.82 -14.96
C PHE A 58 18.19 3.81 -15.16
N ASP A 59 18.19 4.62 -16.23
CA ASP A 59 19.30 5.55 -16.51
C ASP A 59 19.54 6.58 -15.37
N GLY A 60 20.73 6.49 -14.77
CA GLY A 60 21.15 7.33 -13.65
C GLY A 60 20.34 7.13 -12.36
N VAL A 61 19.59 6.03 -12.23
CA VAL A 61 18.80 5.73 -11.02
C VAL A 61 19.71 5.23 -9.90
N GLU A 62 19.61 5.86 -8.73
CA GLU A 62 20.41 5.50 -7.55
C GLU A 62 19.62 4.68 -6.52
N ALA A 63 18.29 4.85 -6.50
CA ALA A 63 17.39 4.13 -5.62
C ALA A 63 16.05 3.84 -6.31
N MET A 64 15.33 2.81 -5.88
CA MET A 64 14.04 2.47 -6.48
C MET A 64 13.03 1.87 -5.51
N HIS A 65 11.75 2.14 -5.75
CA HIS A 65 10.64 1.48 -5.08
C HIS A 65 9.96 0.47 -6.01
N LEU A 66 9.70 -0.73 -5.50
CA LEU A 66 9.04 -1.83 -6.18
C LEU A 66 7.71 -2.21 -5.54
N ILE A 67 6.84 -2.75 -6.38
CA ILE A 67 5.68 -3.56 -5.98
C ILE A 67 5.94 -5.00 -6.41
N SER A 68 5.28 -5.95 -5.76
CA SER A 68 5.46 -7.39 -5.95
C SER A 68 4.36 -8.05 -6.80
N PHE A 69 3.45 -7.26 -7.38
CA PHE A 69 2.31 -7.74 -8.17
C PHE A 69 2.17 -6.98 -9.50
N ASP A 70 1.46 -7.59 -10.46
CA ASP A 70 1.27 -7.10 -11.83
C ASP A 70 0.38 -5.84 -11.96
N GLY A 71 -0.01 -5.27 -10.83
CA GLY A 71 -0.95 -4.17 -10.71
C GLY A 71 -2.40 -4.60 -10.91
N GLY A 72 -2.82 -4.81 -12.16
CA GLY A 72 -4.24 -4.88 -12.53
C GLY A 72 -4.95 -6.18 -12.16
N GLY A 73 -4.22 -7.30 -12.12
CA GLY A 73 -4.75 -8.61 -11.76
C GLY A 73 -4.38 -9.05 -10.35
N TYR A 74 -3.61 -8.23 -9.63
CA TYR A 74 -2.99 -8.54 -8.33
C TYR A 74 -2.23 -9.87 -8.33
N GLN A 75 -1.80 -10.33 -9.51
CA GLN A 75 -1.05 -11.57 -9.62
C GLN A 75 0.40 -11.32 -9.19
N PRO A 76 1.05 -12.27 -8.49
CA PRO A 76 2.45 -12.16 -8.13
C PRO A 76 3.32 -11.91 -9.36
N LEU A 77 4.29 -10.99 -9.25
CA LEU A 77 5.27 -10.74 -10.32
C LEU A 77 6.24 -11.91 -10.43
N THR A 78 6.27 -12.51 -11.61
CA THR A 78 7.21 -13.59 -11.96
C THR A 78 8.54 -13.08 -12.50
N THR A 79 8.66 -11.76 -12.70
CA THR A 79 9.80 -11.07 -13.32
C THR A 79 10.75 -10.42 -12.30
N GLY A 80 10.54 -10.68 -11.00
CA GLY A 80 11.34 -10.12 -9.91
C GLY A 80 12.85 -10.28 -10.10
N PRO A 81 13.37 -11.49 -10.37
CA PRO A 81 14.80 -11.71 -10.62
C PRO A 81 15.37 -10.84 -11.74
N GLN A 82 14.67 -10.71 -12.87
CA GLN A 82 15.11 -9.88 -14.00
C GLN A 82 15.13 -8.39 -13.64
N ILE A 83 14.13 -7.91 -12.88
CA ILE A 83 14.06 -6.51 -12.44
C ILE A 83 15.22 -6.20 -11.48
N VAL A 84 15.50 -7.08 -10.52
CA VAL A 84 16.62 -6.92 -9.58
C VAL A 84 17.95 -6.97 -10.31
N GLU A 85 18.11 -7.85 -11.29
CA GLU A 85 19.32 -7.90 -12.11
C GLU A 85 19.53 -6.60 -12.90
N LEU A 86 18.47 -6.05 -13.50
CA LEU A 86 18.52 -4.75 -14.19
C LEU A 86 18.92 -3.63 -13.22
N ALA A 87 18.36 -3.61 -12.01
CA ALA A 87 18.71 -2.64 -10.98
C ALA A 87 20.20 -2.70 -10.60
N THR A 88 20.71 -3.91 -10.35
CA THR A 88 22.13 -4.14 -10.05
C THR A 88 23.04 -3.68 -11.19
N ARG A 89 22.72 -4.05 -12.44
CA ARG A 89 23.50 -3.64 -13.62
C ARG A 89 23.47 -2.13 -13.85
N ALA A 90 22.37 -1.47 -13.51
CA ALA A 90 22.23 -0.02 -13.60
C ALA A 90 22.94 0.75 -12.46
N GLY A 91 23.48 0.05 -11.46
CA GLY A 91 24.16 0.66 -10.32
C GLY A 91 23.22 1.24 -9.28
N VAL A 92 21.95 0.78 -9.23
CA VAL A 92 21.03 1.09 -8.14
C VAL A 92 21.66 0.61 -6.83
N LYS A 93 21.53 1.41 -5.78
CA LYS A 93 22.12 1.10 -4.46
C LYS A 93 21.08 0.69 -3.43
N ARG A 94 19.93 1.37 -3.41
CA ARG A 94 18.86 1.16 -2.43
C ARG A 94 17.57 0.73 -3.13
N VAL A 95 16.92 -0.29 -2.58
CA VAL A 95 15.63 -0.76 -3.10
C VAL A 95 14.64 -0.92 -1.96
N THR A 96 13.46 -0.31 -2.09
CA THR A 96 12.33 -0.67 -1.23
C THR A 96 11.35 -1.53 -2.03
N VAL A 97 10.69 -2.46 -1.36
CA VAL A 97 9.56 -3.21 -1.93
C VAL A 97 8.38 -3.14 -0.97
N LEU A 98 7.19 -2.93 -1.52
CA LEU A 98 5.94 -3.09 -0.78
C LEU A 98 5.68 -4.59 -0.57
N GLY A 99 5.88 -5.04 0.67
CA GLY A 99 5.74 -6.45 1.08
C GLY A 99 4.28 -6.83 1.30
N GLY A 100 4.01 -8.13 1.17
CA GLY A 100 2.71 -8.74 1.43
C GLY A 100 2.71 -9.63 2.67
N LYS A 101 1.68 -10.46 2.80
CA LYS A 101 1.63 -11.53 3.83
C LYS A 101 2.69 -12.60 3.57
N ASP A 102 2.77 -13.04 2.32
CA ASP A 102 3.69 -14.08 1.87
C ASP A 102 4.82 -13.44 1.08
N GLU A 103 6.03 -13.98 1.23
CA GLU A 103 7.22 -13.48 0.53
C GLU A 103 7.06 -13.63 -0.99
N SER A 104 7.28 -12.53 -1.71
CA SER A 104 7.19 -12.53 -3.17
C SER A 104 8.50 -12.93 -3.85
N GLY A 105 8.41 -13.32 -5.13
CA GLY A 105 9.60 -13.55 -5.95
C GLY A 105 10.48 -12.29 -6.15
N VAL A 106 9.92 -11.09 -5.92
CA VAL A 106 10.70 -9.85 -5.89
C VAL A 106 11.50 -9.74 -4.61
N GLU A 107 10.89 -10.04 -3.46
CA GLU A 107 11.56 -10.05 -2.15
C GLU A 107 12.68 -11.08 -2.11
N GLN A 108 12.42 -12.31 -2.54
CA GLN A 108 13.46 -13.35 -2.62
C GLN A 108 14.64 -12.93 -3.49
N ALA A 109 14.37 -12.34 -4.67
CA ALA A 109 15.43 -11.85 -5.54
C ALA A 109 16.24 -10.70 -4.91
N LEU A 110 15.61 -9.84 -4.11
CA LEU A 110 16.30 -8.78 -3.37
C LEU A 110 17.17 -9.37 -2.24
N HIS A 111 16.65 -10.34 -1.49
CA HIS A 111 17.38 -11.05 -0.44
C HIS A 111 18.66 -11.72 -0.96
N ASP A 112 18.60 -12.26 -2.19
CA ASP A 112 19.74 -12.91 -2.85
C ASP A 112 20.72 -11.93 -3.54
N SER A 113 20.45 -10.62 -3.47
CA SER A 113 21.27 -9.58 -4.11
C SER A 113 22.15 -8.81 -3.13
N ASP A 114 23.17 -8.11 -3.66
CA ASP A 114 24.03 -7.21 -2.88
C ASP A 114 23.42 -5.79 -2.68
N LEU A 115 22.17 -5.58 -3.12
CA LEU A 115 21.50 -4.28 -3.00
C LEU A 115 21.14 -4.01 -1.53
N ALA A 116 21.17 -2.73 -1.11
CA ALA A 116 20.63 -2.34 0.18
C ALA A 116 19.09 -2.34 0.09
N TRP A 117 18.49 -3.50 0.31
CA TRP A 117 17.05 -3.69 0.21
C TRP A 117 16.33 -3.40 1.53
N THR A 118 15.06 -3.01 1.43
CA THR A 118 14.14 -2.85 2.56
C THR A 118 12.75 -3.35 2.16
N VAL A 119 12.16 -4.22 2.96
CA VAL A 119 10.76 -4.63 2.81
C VAL A 119 9.90 -3.73 3.69
N VAL A 120 8.94 -3.03 3.09
CA VAL A 120 7.93 -2.24 3.82
C VAL A 120 6.65 -3.07 3.83
N GLN A 121 6.31 -3.63 5.00
CA GLN A 121 5.25 -4.62 5.17
C GLN A 121 4.07 -4.02 5.96
N PRO A 122 3.16 -3.29 5.30
CA PRO A 122 1.95 -2.80 5.94
C PRO A 122 0.99 -3.94 6.30
N VAL A 123 0.12 -3.70 7.30
CA VAL A 123 -1.00 -4.59 7.63
C VAL A 123 -2.24 -4.30 6.76
N GLU A 124 -3.27 -3.65 7.29
CA GLU A 124 -4.44 -3.15 6.54
C GLU A 124 -4.27 -1.65 6.24
N PHE A 125 -4.74 -1.19 5.08
CA PHE A 125 -4.59 0.21 4.67
C PHE A 125 -5.85 0.97 5.06
N MET A 126 -5.72 2.17 5.61
CA MET A 126 -6.89 3.02 5.91
C MET A 126 -7.71 3.34 4.65
N GLY A 127 -7.10 3.46 3.47
CA GLY A 127 -7.80 3.68 2.20
C GLY A 127 -8.61 2.52 1.69
N ASN A 128 -8.57 1.35 2.33
CA ASN A 128 -9.58 0.32 2.09
C ASN A 128 -10.99 0.83 2.44
N THR A 129 -11.11 1.84 3.31
CA THR A 129 -12.37 2.52 3.62
C THR A 129 -13.02 3.19 2.40
N PHE A 130 -12.28 3.52 1.33
CA PHE A 130 -12.91 4.00 0.09
C PHE A 130 -13.88 2.98 -0.54
N SER A 131 -13.71 1.68 -0.25
CA SER A 131 -14.67 0.65 -0.68
C SER A 131 -16.08 0.85 -0.10
N TRP A 132 -16.20 1.59 1.00
CA TRP A 132 -17.49 1.93 1.62
C TRP A 132 -18.19 3.13 1.00
N ILE A 133 -17.59 3.86 0.05
CA ILE A 133 -18.23 5.06 -0.56
C ILE A 133 -19.70 4.79 -0.97
N PRO A 134 -20.05 3.74 -1.73
CA PRO A 134 -21.44 3.49 -2.11
C PRO A 134 -22.35 3.22 -0.90
N ALA A 135 -21.83 2.53 0.12
CA ALA A 135 -22.57 2.19 1.33
C ALA A 135 -22.82 3.43 2.22
N VAL A 136 -21.81 4.30 2.36
CA VAL A 136 -21.92 5.58 3.05
C VAL A 136 -22.94 6.49 2.38
N GLN A 137 -22.94 6.55 1.04
CA GLN A 137 -23.94 7.29 0.28
C GLN A 137 -25.35 6.77 0.57
N ALA A 138 -25.53 5.44 0.61
CA ALA A 138 -26.77 4.77 0.98
C ALA A 138 -27.15 4.92 2.48
N GLY A 139 -26.23 5.36 3.34
CA GLY A 139 -26.44 5.55 4.78
C GLY A 139 -26.31 4.29 5.63
N VAL A 140 -25.94 3.15 5.03
CA VAL A 140 -25.80 1.87 5.75
C VAL A 140 -24.58 1.10 5.25
N ILE A 141 -23.68 0.78 6.18
CA ILE A 141 -22.56 -0.15 5.97
C ILE A 141 -23.00 -1.53 6.46
N SER A 142 -22.72 -2.56 5.67
CA SER A 142 -23.00 -3.95 6.07
C SER A 142 -21.77 -4.81 5.87
N GLU A 143 -21.27 -5.38 6.97
CA GLU A 143 -19.99 -6.08 7.02
C GLU A 143 -20.15 -7.37 7.84
N PRO A 144 -19.52 -8.49 7.43
CA PRO A 144 -19.36 -9.64 8.31
C PRO A 144 -18.25 -9.37 9.34
N PHE A 145 -18.16 -10.18 10.40
CA PHE A 145 -17.05 -10.14 11.37
C PHE A 145 -16.80 -8.74 11.94
N ILE A 146 -17.82 -8.08 12.48
CA ILE A 146 -17.70 -6.66 12.88
C ILE A 146 -16.76 -6.46 14.07
N ASP A 147 -16.61 -7.47 14.92
CA ASP A 147 -15.68 -7.48 16.05
C ASP A 147 -14.21 -7.68 15.64
N ARG A 148 -13.92 -7.87 14.34
CA ARG A 148 -12.55 -8.02 13.85
C ARG A 148 -11.73 -6.76 14.19
N ARG A 149 -10.55 -6.97 14.75
CA ARG A 149 -9.63 -5.90 15.17
C ARG A 149 -8.58 -5.65 14.09
N SER A 150 -8.20 -4.38 13.90
CA SER A 150 -7.14 -4.03 12.96
C SER A 150 -6.37 -2.77 13.35
N ALA A 151 -5.05 -2.84 13.23
CA ALA A 151 -4.11 -1.73 13.39
C ALA A 151 -3.81 -1.05 12.05
N MET A 152 -4.86 -0.59 11.37
CA MET A 152 -4.78 -0.04 10.00
C MET A 152 -3.77 1.10 9.91
N VAL A 153 -3.01 1.16 8.83
CA VAL A 153 -1.97 2.18 8.59
C VAL A 153 -2.38 3.15 7.49
N HIS A 154 -2.02 4.42 7.66
CA HIS A 154 -2.20 5.46 6.67
C HIS A 154 -1.17 5.31 5.54
N GLU A 155 -1.58 5.44 4.28
CA GLU A 155 -0.67 5.22 3.14
C GLU A 155 0.44 6.26 3.02
N ALA A 156 0.25 7.45 3.59
CA ALA A 156 1.30 8.45 3.71
C ALA A 156 2.40 8.02 4.70
N ASP A 157 2.08 7.21 5.72
CA ASP A 157 3.05 6.64 6.66
C ASP A 157 3.81 5.47 6.04
N ILE A 158 3.12 4.59 5.30
CA ILE A 158 3.76 3.54 4.50
C ILE A 158 4.78 4.17 3.54
N ALA A 159 4.35 5.23 2.84
CA ALA A 159 5.22 5.98 1.95
C ALA A 159 6.37 6.66 2.68
N ALA A 160 6.15 7.25 3.87
CA ALA A 160 7.20 7.91 4.64
C ALA A 160 8.30 6.92 5.07
N VAL A 161 7.93 5.71 5.50
CA VAL A 161 8.88 4.63 5.81
C VAL A 161 9.69 4.23 4.57
N ALA A 162 9.02 4.06 3.42
CA ALA A 162 9.71 3.77 2.16
C ALA A 162 10.64 4.92 1.73
N VAL A 163 10.22 6.17 1.90
CA VAL A 163 11.02 7.35 1.56
C VAL A 163 12.28 7.41 2.40
N ALA A 164 12.18 7.28 3.73
CA ALA A 164 13.35 7.23 4.62
C ALA A 164 14.31 6.11 4.20
N ALA A 165 13.80 4.91 3.94
CA ALA A 165 14.62 3.79 3.47
C ALA A 165 15.31 4.02 2.11
N LEU A 166 14.74 4.85 1.24
CA LEU A 166 15.34 5.20 -0.06
C LEU A 166 16.40 6.30 0.03
N THR A 167 16.29 7.18 1.03
CA THR A 167 17.08 8.43 1.08
C THR A 167 18.10 8.46 2.22
N GLU A 168 17.95 7.59 3.22
CA GLU A 168 18.77 7.53 4.42
C GLU A 168 19.57 6.21 4.52
N ASP A 169 20.60 6.20 5.36
CA ASP A 169 21.42 5.02 5.63
C ASP A 169 20.86 4.20 6.80
N GLY A 170 21.24 2.91 6.87
CA GLY A 170 20.86 2.03 8.00
C GLY A 170 19.61 1.19 7.79
N HIS A 171 18.91 1.33 6.65
CA HIS A 171 17.70 0.57 6.34
C HIS A 171 17.93 -0.70 5.49
N GLY A 172 19.17 -0.94 5.03
CA GLY A 172 19.50 -2.12 4.24
C GLY A 172 19.37 -3.41 5.05
N GLY A 173 18.79 -4.45 4.44
CA GLY A 173 18.57 -5.75 5.07
C GLY A 173 17.41 -5.78 6.06
N GLN A 174 16.51 -4.79 6.04
CA GLN A 174 15.44 -4.63 7.02
C GLN A 174 14.08 -5.00 6.46
N THR A 175 13.24 -5.59 7.31
CA THR A 175 11.80 -5.74 7.07
C THR A 175 11.06 -4.96 8.14
N TYR A 176 10.28 -3.98 7.70
CA TYR A 176 9.52 -3.09 8.57
C TYR A 176 8.04 -3.46 8.51
N THR A 177 7.51 -4.09 9.57
CA THR A 177 6.07 -4.15 9.79
C THR A 177 5.55 -2.74 10.08
N VAL A 178 4.53 -2.28 9.34
CA VAL A 178 3.99 -0.92 9.49
C VAL A 178 2.51 -0.97 9.86
N THR A 179 2.17 -0.42 11.02
CA THR A 179 0.79 -0.28 11.52
C THR A 179 0.45 1.18 11.78
N GLY A 180 -0.84 1.47 11.93
CA GLY A 180 -1.28 2.73 12.54
C GLY A 180 -1.07 2.73 14.06
N PRO A 181 -1.47 3.82 14.73
CA PRO A 181 -1.24 4.03 16.16
C PRO A 181 -2.29 3.37 17.07
N GLU A 182 -3.35 2.80 16.50
CA GLU A 182 -4.54 2.34 17.22
C GLU A 182 -5.11 1.05 16.62
N VAL A 183 -5.77 0.25 17.46
CA VAL A 183 -6.49 -0.96 17.06
C VAL A 183 -7.97 -0.67 17.07
N LEU A 184 -8.65 -0.85 15.93
CA LEU A 184 -10.06 -0.55 15.78
C LEU A 184 -10.86 -1.76 15.28
N THR A 185 -12.08 -1.87 15.79
CA THR A 185 -13.15 -2.74 15.29
C THR A 185 -13.96 -2.05 14.19
N VAL A 186 -14.79 -2.80 13.47
CA VAL A 186 -15.64 -2.20 12.41
C VAL A 186 -16.60 -1.14 12.97
N PRO A 187 -17.30 -1.33 14.11
CA PRO A 187 -18.14 -0.29 14.70
C PRO A 187 -17.37 1.00 15.01
N GLU A 188 -16.16 0.89 15.58
CA GLU A 188 -15.33 2.06 15.90
C GLU A 188 -14.88 2.80 14.62
N LYS A 189 -14.51 2.06 13.57
CA LYS A 189 -14.20 2.64 12.25
C LYS A 189 -15.41 3.41 11.69
N VAL A 190 -16.61 2.82 11.74
CA VAL A 190 -17.84 3.46 11.26
C VAL A 190 -18.18 4.71 12.07
N GLU A 191 -18.03 4.66 13.40
CA GLU A 191 -18.27 5.82 14.28
C GLU A 191 -17.31 6.98 13.97
N ILE A 192 -16.01 6.71 13.79
CA ILE A 192 -15.01 7.71 13.44
C ILE A 192 -15.32 8.34 12.08
N LEU A 193 -15.64 7.51 11.08
CA LEU A 193 -16.00 7.98 9.74
C LEU A 193 -17.27 8.84 9.78
N SER A 194 -18.31 8.37 10.47
CA SER A 194 -19.59 9.08 10.65
C SER A 194 -19.40 10.47 11.25
N LYS A 195 -18.56 10.58 12.29
CA LYS A 195 -18.19 11.86 12.90
C LYS A 195 -17.45 12.77 11.93
N ALA A 196 -16.50 12.24 11.16
CA ALA A 196 -15.69 13.02 10.23
C ALA A 196 -16.51 13.61 9.07
N ILE A 197 -17.51 12.87 8.57
CA ILE A 197 -18.38 13.34 7.49
C ILE A 197 -19.61 14.13 7.99
N GLY A 198 -19.88 14.11 9.30
CA GLY A 198 -21.03 14.79 9.90
C GLY A 198 -22.39 14.18 9.56
N ARG A 199 -22.44 12.87 9.32
CA ARG A 199 -23.66 12.12 8.96
C ARG A 199 -23.73 10.79 9.70
N GLU A 200 -24.90 10.43 10.21
CA GLU A 200 -25.14 9.10 10.79
C GLU A 200 -25.05 8.00 9.72
N ILE A 201 -24.37 6.90 10.05
CA ILE A 201 -24.22 5.72 9.21
C ILE A 201 -24.62 4.51 10.04
N ASP A 202 -25.62 3.78 9.57
CA ASP A 202 -26.02 2.52 10.21
C ASP A 202 -24.97 1.43 9.92
N LEU A 203 -24.69 0.59 10.91
CA LEU A 203 -23.89 -0.63 10.74
C LEU A 203 -24.78 -1.86 10.92
N VAL A 204 -24.79 -2.74 9.92
CA VAL A 204 -25.49 -4.02 9.95
C VAL A 204 -24.46 -5.15 9.88
N GLU A 205 -24.41 -5.99 10.90
CA GLU A 205 -23.61 -7.20 10.85
C GLU A 205 -24.24 -8.21 9.87
N LEU A 206 -23.42 -8.71 8.95
CA LEU A 206 -23.79 -9.80 8.05
C LEU A 206 -23.32 -11.13 8.60
N THR A 207 -24.14 -12.17 8.47
CA THR A 207 -23.64 -13.54 8.55
C THR A 207 -22.67 -13.83 7.40
N GLU A 208 -21.82 -14.84 7.54
CA GLU A 208 -20.91 -15.27 6.47
C GLU A 208 -21.65 -15.52 5.15
N ALA A 209 -22.80 -16.21 5.21
CA ALA A 209 -23.61 -16.51 4.02
C ALA A 209 -24.11 -15.23 3.32
N GLN A 210 -24.61 -14.26 4.09
CA GLN A 210 -25.06 -12.97 3.55
C GLN A 210 -23.90 -12.16 2.94
N ALA A 211 -22.70 -12.21 3.55
CA ALA A 211 -21.53 -11.54 2.99
C ALA A 211 -21.10 -12.16 1.66
N ARG A 212 -21.09 -13.51 1.57
CA ARG A 212 -20.81 -14.23 0.31
C ARG A 212 -21.81 -13.86 -0.78
N GLU A 213 -23.11 -13.85 -0.49
CA GLU A 213 -24.16 -13.44 -1.43
C GLU A 213 -23.96 -11.99 -1.90
N LYS A 214 -23.72 -11.06 -0.96
CA LYS A 214 -23.47 -9.65 -1.26
C LYS A 214 -22.26 -9.47 -2.18
N TRP A 215 -21.13 -10.11 -1.88
CA TRP A 215 -19.93 -9.96 -2.68
C TRP A 215 -20.06 -10.63 -4.06
N ALA A 216 -20.73 -11.78 -4.16
CA ALA A 216 -21.03 -12.42 -5.42
C ALA A 216 -21.95 -11.54 -6.30
N ALA A 217 -22.97 -10.92 -5.69
CA ALA A 217 -23.85 -9.98 -6.40
C ALA A 217 -23.10 -8.72 -6.91
N ASN A 218 -22.02 -8.34 -6.24
CA ASN A 218 -21.11 -7.27 -6.67
C ASN A 218 -20.04 -7.72 -7.69
N GLY A 219 -20.10 -8.98 -8.15
CA GLY A 219 -19.25 -9.51 -9.21
C GLY A 219 -17.87 -9.98 -8.74
N LEU A 220 -17.64 -10.15 -7.43
CA LEU A 220 -16.39 -10.75 -6.95
C LEU A 220 -16.35 -12.24 -7.31
N ALA A 221 -15.17 -12.70 -7.75
CA ALA A 221 -14.93 -14.10 -8.03
C ALA A 221 -14.91 -14.94 -6.75
N ALA A 222 -15.27 -16.23 -6.84
CA ALA A 222 -15.46 -17.10 -5.68
C ALA A 222 -14.18 -17.26 -4.83
N ASP A 223 -13.02 -17.33 -5.47
CA ASP A 223 -11.71 -17.41 -4.83
C ASP A 223 -11.38 -16.14 -4.03
N ILE A 224 -11.74 -14.96 -4.54
CA ILE A 224 -11.61 -13.68 -3.82
C ILE A 224 -12.57 -13.64 -2.62
N ILE A 225 -13.80 -14.13 -2.78
CA ILE A 225 -14.79 -14.22 -1.69
C ILE A 225 -14.29 -15.15 -0.58
N ASP A 226 -13.78 -16.33 -0.94
CA ASP A 226 -13.20 -17.28 0.01
C ASP A 226 -12.02 -16.68 0.76
N PHE A 227 -11.15 -15.96 0.05
CA PHE A 227 -10.05 -15.21 0.66
C PHE A 227 -10.54 -14.16 1.65
N LEU A 228 -11.54 -13.34 1.29
CA LEU A 228 -12.07 -12.30 2.19
C LEU A 228 -12.72 -12.89 3.44
N ILE A 229 -13.50 -13.97 3.31
CA ILE A 229 -14.08 -14.66 4.46
C ILE A 229 -12.97 -15.17 5.39
N TRP A 230 -11.97 -15.83 4.82
CA TRP A 230 -10.85 -16.32 5.61
C TRP A 230 -10.09 -15.16 6.28
N ALA A 231 -9.73 -14.11 5.54
CA ALA A 231 -8.92 -12.99 6.03
C ALA A 231 -9.63 -12.20 7.13
N TYR A 232 -10.93 -11.93 6.97
CA TYR A 232 -11.71 -11.18 7.97
C TYR A 232 -12.06 -12.01 9.19
N GLY A 233 -12.28 -13.32 9.03
CA GLY A 233 -12.52 -14.24 10.14
C GLY A 233 -11.27 -14.68 10.91
N ASN A 234 -10.08 -14.53 10.31
CA ASN A 234 -8.81 -15.05 10.85
C ASN A 234 -7.70 -13.98 10.85
N THR A 235 -8.02 -12.75 11.26
CA THR A 235 -7.01 -11.68 11.32
C THR A 235 -5.84 -12.10 12.24
N PRO A 236 -4.59 -12.13 11.74
CA PRO A 236 -3.44 -12.56 12.53
C PRO A 236 -3.06 -11.52 13.59
N GLU A 237 -2.32 -11.93 14.63
CA GLU A 237 -1.90 -11.06 15.73
C GLU A 237 -1.18 -9.79 15.27
N VAL A 238 -0.31 -9.93 14.27
CA VAL A 238 0.39 -8.78 13.65
C VAL A 238 -0.60 -7.74 13.09
N GLY A 239 -1.77 -8.17 12.60
CA GLY A 239 -2.78 -7.29 12.02
C GLY A 239 -3.48 -6.39 13.03
N TYR A 240 -3.41 -6.71 14.33
CA TYR A 240 -3.98 -5.91 15.43
C TYR A 240 -2.97 -5.57 16.53
N THR A 241 -1.68 -5.63 16.22
CA THR A 241 -0.60 -5.24 17.13
C THR A 241 -0.03 -3.91 16.65
N VAL A 242 -0.12 -2.87 17.49
CA VAL A 242 0.50 -1.57 17.20
C VAL A 242 2.01 -1.67 17.40
N VAL A 243 2.78 -1.22 16.40
CA VAL A 243 4.23 -1.11 16.46
C VAL A 243 4.67 0.33 16.20
N SER A 244 5.83 0.72 16.74
CA SER A 244 6.39 2.08 16.67
C SER A 244 7.13 2.39 15.38
N THR A 245 7.17 1.48 14.40
CA THR A 245 7.97 1.57 13.18
C THR A 245 7.90 2.91 12.46
N VAL A 246 6.71 3.51 12.35
CA VAL A 246 6.55 4.83 11.70
C VAL A 246 7.32 5.91 12.47
N GLU A 247 7.21 5.92 13.79
CA GLU A 247 7.90 6.89 14.64
C GLU A 247 9.41 6.62 14.67
N ASP A 248 9.81 5.37 14.81
CA ASP A 248 11.22 4.97 14.87
C ASP A 248 11.98 5.29 13.58
N VAL A 249 11.32 5.12 12.42
CA VAL A 249 11.94 5.36 11.10
C VAL A 249 11.82 6.81 10.65
N THR A 250 10.69 7.48 10.92
CA THR A 250 10.41 8.81 10.33
C THR A 250 10.55 9.97 11.32
N GLY A 251 10.73 9.66 12.61
CA GLY A 251 10.72 10.64 13.70
C GLY A 251 9.37 11.30 13.95
N LYS A 252 8.28 10.78 13.38
CA LYS A 252 6.92 11.31 13.50
C LYS A 252 5.95 10.21 13.90
N PRO A 253 4.98 10.48 14.80
CA PRO A 253 3.98 9.48 15.15
C PRO A 253 3.14 9.09 13.93
N ALA A 254 2.69 7.83 13.91
CA ALA A 254 1.74 7.35 12.91
C ALA A 254 0.43 8.14 12.95
N ARG A 255 -0.16 8.37 11.78
CA ARG A 255 -1.43 9.07 11.63
C ARG A 255 -2.58 8.18 12.07
N THR A 256 -3.52 8.79 12.80
CA THR A 256 -4.74 8.15 13.29
C THR A 256 -5.77 7.95 12.17
N PHE A 257 -6.70 7.03 12.37
CA PHE A 257 -7.80 6.83 11.44
C PHE A 257 -8.72 8.05 11.39
N ALA A 258 -8.87 8.77 12.51
CA ALA A 258 -9.62 10.03 12.55
C ALA A 258 -9.00 11.11 11.65
N GLN A 259 -7.66 11.23 11.62
CA GLN A 259 -6.97 12.13 10.69
C GLN A 259 -7.22 11.71 9.24
N TRP A 260 -7.08 10.43 8.92
CA TRP A 260 -7.35 9.91 7.59
C TRP A 260 -8.80 10.20 7.14
N CYS A 261 -9.79 9.97 8.00
CA CYS A 261 -11.19 10.28 7.70
C CYS A 261 -11.42 11.78 7.48
N ALA A 262 -10.80 12.66 8.28
CA ALA A 262 -10.95 14.10 8.13
C ALA A 262 -10.34 14.60 6.81
N GLU A 263 -9.18 14.08 6.41
CA GLU A 263 -8.52 14.39 5.14
C GLU A 263 -9.35 13.94 3.92
N ASN A 264 -10.03 12.81 4.03
CA ASN A 264 -10.74 12.15 2.94
C ASN A 264 -12.26 12.30 2.97
N ALA A 265 -12.82 13.03 3.96
CA ALA A 265 -14.25 13.24 4.10
C ALA A 265 -14.94 13.70 2.80
N PRO A 266 -14.37 14.61 1.98
CA PRO A 266 -15.00 15.03 0.72
C PRO A 266 -15.23 13.90 -0.30
N ALA A 267 -14.51 12.77 -0.20
CA ALA A 267 -14.70 11.63 -1.10
C ALA A 267 -15.99 10.84 -0.81
N PHE A 268 -16.58 11.02 0.38
CA PHE A 268 -17.75 10.28 0.84
C PHE A 268 -19.09 11.00 0.62
N GLY A 269 -19.05 12.26 0.13
CA GLY A 269 -20.24 13.07 -0.18
C GLY A 269 -20.47 14.17 0.84
#